data_AF-A0A7S2KX83-F1
#
_entry.id   AF-A0A7S2KX83-F1
#
_cell.length_a   1.000
_cell.length_b   1.000
_cell.length_c   1.000
_cell.angle_alpha   90.00
_cell.angle_beta   90.00
_cell.angle_gamma   90.00
#
_symmetry.space_group_name_H-M   'P 1'
#
loop_
_entity.id
_entity.type
_entity.pdbx_description
1 polymer ?
#
loop_
_entity_poly.entity_id
_entity_poly.type
_entity_poly.pdbx_seq_one_letter_code
_entity_poly.pdbx_strand_id
1 'polypeptide(L)'
;SVLRVDEGSCHHETTTMMFKHEPMLLHVACASHHDAALLLRIGTMSGTLRESGAMITEKRVTVALRGHALALTVPLAARGPLRPSEEYLEMLVNEANDRFEKNENRMLNLYEGIENELFTGEYRHLLQCPSKT
;
A
#
# COMPACT_ATOMS: atom_id res chain seq x y z
N SER A 1 8.26 54.53 6.61
CA SER A 1 8.67 53.86 5.36
C SER A 1 7.63 52.79 5.05
N VAL A 2 6.78 53.05 4.06
CA VAL A 2 5.74 52.12 3.62
C VAL A 2 6.44 51.01 2.84
N LEU A 3 6.41 49.79 3.37
CA LEU A 3 6.88 48.62 2.63
C LEU A 3 5.91 48.39 1.47
N ARG A 4 6.33 48.79 0.28
CA ARG A 4 5.70 48.38 -0.98
C ARG A 4 5.93 46.88 -1.10
N VAL A 5 4.84 46.11 -1.06
CA VAL A 5 4.85 44.71 -1.48
C VAL A 5 4.92 44.75 -3.01
N ASP A 6 6.02 44.24 -3.53
CA ASP A 6 6.29 44.14 -4.95
C ASP A 6 5.27 43.18 -5.59
N GLU A 7 4.40 43.68 -6.47
CA GLU A 7 3.50 42.87 -7.28
C GLU A 7 4.30 42.24 -8.43
N GLY A 8 5.16 41.29 -8.08
CA GLY A 8 5.86 40.44 -9.03
C GLY A 8 4.88 39.47 -9.68
N SER A 9 4.60 39.67 -10.96
CA SER A 9 3.89 38.74 -11.85
C SER A 9 4.69 37.43 -11.99
N CYS A 10 4.50 36.52 -11.04
CA CYS A 10 5.04 35.17 -11.09
C CYS A 10 4.01 34.29 -11.80
N HIS A 11 4.35 33.74 -12.97
CA HIS A 11 3.62 32.63 -13.58
C HIS A 11 3.64 31.45 -12.60
N HIS A 12 2.65 31.38 -11.72
CA HIS A 12 2.57 30.35 -10.70
C HIS A 12 2.13 29.06 -11.39
N GLU A 13 3.07 28.14 -11.58
CA GLU A 13 2.72 26.75 -11.85
C GLU A 13 1.76 26.30 -10.75
N THR A 14 0.55 25.91 -11.18
CA THR A 14 -0.60 25.74 -10.30
C THR A 14 -0.60 24.31 -9.76
N THR A 15 0.36 24.02 -8.90
CA THR A 15 0.51 22.69 -8.33
C THR A 15 -0.24 22.60 -7.01
N THR A 16 -1.31 21.81 -6.98
CA THR A 16 -2.02 21.46 -5.75
C THR A 16 -1.09 20.64 -4.85
N MET A 17 -0.91 21.08 -3.60
CA MET A 17 -0.11 20.33 -2.63
C MET A 17 -0.99 19.29 -1.95
N MET A 18 -0.53 18.04 -1.93
CA MET A 18 -1.22 16.91 -1.30
C MET A 18 -0.35 16.33 -0.18
N PHE A 19 -0.94 16.08 0.98
CA PHE A 19 -0.39 15.22 2.02
C PHE A 19 -0.75 13.78 1.70
N LYS A 20 0.23 12.87 1.69
CA LYS A 20 0.02 11.48 1.31
C LYS A 20 0.75 10.52 2.24
N HIS A 21 0.05 9.46 2.63
CA HIS A 21 0.64 8.23 3.12
C HIS A 21 0.18 7.08 2.21
N GLU A 22 1.14 6.37 1.63
CA GLU A 22 0.93 5.23 0.75
C GLU A 22 1.42 3.95 1.46
N PRO A 23 0.56 2.96 1.69
CA PRO A 23 0.93 1.70 2.32
C PRO A 23 1.64 0.76 1.34
N MET A 24 2.03 -0.42 1.81
CA MET A 24 2.74 -1.41 0.99
C MET A 24 1.97 -1.78 -0.30
N LEU A 25 2.73 -2.01 -1.37
CA LEU A 25 2.27 -2.61 -2.62
C LEU A 25 3.36 -3.57 -3.13
N LEU A 26 3.02 -4.85 -3.26
CA LEU A 26 3.96 -5.88 -3.69
C LEU A 26 3.43 -6.66 -4.88
N HIS A 27 4.25 -6.81 -5.92
CA HIS A 27 3.99 -7.71 -7.04
C HIS A 27 4.88 -8.94 -6.92
N VAL A 28 4.27 -10.11 -6.72
CA VAL A 28 4.96 -11.38 -6.54
C VAL A 28 4.69 -12.29 -7.72
N ALA A 29 5.73 -12.70 -8.43
CA ALA A 29 5.61 -13.76 -9.43
C ALA A 29 5.45 -15.11 -8.72
N CYS A 30 4.43 -15.87 -9.10
CA CYS A 30 4.12 -17.18 -8.53
C CYS A 30 4.44 -18.29 -9.54
N ALA A 31 4.95 -19.42 -9.07
CA ALA A 31 5.29 -20.55 -9.94
C ALA A 31 4.05 -21.27 -10.48
N SER A 32 2.94 -21.27 -9.72
CA SER A 32 1.68 -21.88 -10.12
C SER A 32 0.46 -21.05 -9.70
N HIS A 33 -0.71 -21.43 -10.22
CA HIS A 33 -2.00 -20.91 -9.79
C HIS A 33 -2.30 -21.24 -8.32
N HIS A 34 -1.82 -22.40 -7.85
CA HIS A 34 -1.99 -22.84 -6.47
C HIS A 34 -1.22 -21.94 -5.51
N ASP A 35 0.07 -21.67 -5.81
CA ASP A 35 0.91 -20.80 -4.99
C ASP A 35 0.33 -19.37 -4.93
N ALA A 36 -0.23 -18.90 -6.05
CA ALA A 36 -0.89 -17.59 -6.10
C ALA A 36 -2.14 -17.54 -5.22
N ALA A 37 -2.98 -18.59 -5.25
CA ALA A 37 -4.16 -18.68 -4.39
C ALA A 37 -3.77 -18.77 -2.91
N LEU A 38 -2.72 -19.53 -2.58
CA LEU A 38 -2.19 -19.64 -1.23
C LEU A 38 -1.66 -18.29 -0.74
N LEU A 39 -0.86 -17.58 -1.55
CA LEU A 39 -0.35 -16.26 -1.21
C LEU A 39 -1.47 -15.23 -0.99
N LEU A 40 -2.53 -15.26 -1.80
CA LEU A 40 -3.72 -14.41 -1.59
C LEU A 40 -4.44 -14.74 -0.28
N ARG A 41 -4.55 -16.04 0.07
CA ARG A 41 -5.12 -16.48 1.34
C ARG A 41 -4.27 -16.00 2.52
N ILE A 42 -2.96 -16.19 2.47
CA ILE A 42 -2.01 -15.69 3.49
C ILE A 42 -2.20 -14.18 3.64
N GLY A 43 -2.18 -13.42 2.54
CA GLY A 43 -2.40 -11.97 2.58
C GLY A 43 -3.73 -11.55 3.22
N THR A 44 -4.79 -12.35 3.05
CA THR A 44 -6.09 -12.11 3.71
C THR A 44 -6.08 -12.47 5.19
N MET A 45 -5.28 -13.46 5.61
CA MET A 45 -5.15 -13.86 7.01
C MET A 45 -4.21 -12.94 7.79
N SER A 46 -3.15 -12.45 7.17
CA SER A 46 -2.19 -11.50 7.73
C SER A 46 -2.75 -10.08 7.86
N GLY A 47 -3.93 -9.82 7.29
CA GLY A 47 -4.66 -8.56 7.43
C GLY A 47 -5.70 -8.35 6.33
N THR A 48 -6.29 -7.16 6.29
CA THR A 48 -7.38 -6.81 5.36
C THR A 48 -6.89 -6.51 3.94
N LEU A 49 -5.90 -7.23 3.41
CA LEU A 49 -5.36 -7.05 2.04
C LEU A 49 -6.37 -7.56 0.97
N ARG A 50 -7.66 -7.25 1.14
CA ARG A 50 -8.79 -7.69 0.31
C ARG A 50 -8.75 -7.10 -1.10
N GLU A 51 -8.02 -5.99 -1.26
CA GLU A 51 -7.75 -5.34 -2.54
C GLU A 51 -6.65 -6.05 -3.34
N SER A 52 -6.13 -7.16 -2.82
CA SER A 52 -5.14 -8.00 -3.50
C SER A 52 -5.79 -8.87 -4.56
N GLY A 53 -5.05 -9.13 -5.63
CA GLY A 53 -5.56 -9.96 -6.73
C GLY A 53 -4.45 -10.60 -7.54
N ALA A 54 -4.81 -11.64 -8.29
CA ALA A 54 -3.89 -12.30 -9.21
C ALA A 54 -4.13 -11.82 -10.65
N MET A 55 -3.04 -11.49 -11.34
CA MET A 55 -2.99 -11.32 -12.79
C MET A 55 -2.40 -12.59 -13.40
N ILE A 56 -3.22 -13.33 -14.14
CA ILE A 56 -2.82 -14.58 -14.80
C ILE A 56 -2.69 -14.29 -16.29
N THR A 57 -1.55 -14.66 -16.85
CA THR A 57 -1.27 -14.61 -18.30
C THR A 57 -0.74 -15.98 -18.74
N GLU A 58 -0.68 -16.24 -20.05
CA GLU A 58 -0.12 -17.50 -20.58
C GLU A 58 1.31 -17.79 -20.10
N LYS A 59 2.09 -16.76 -19.77
CA LYS A 59 3.52 -16.88 -19.44
C LYS A 59 3.83 -16.73 -17.95
N ARG A 60 2.95 -16.09 -17.18
CA ARG A 60 3.21 -15.76 -15.77
C ARG A 60 1.93 -15.64 -14.96
N VAL A 61 2.03 -16.04 -13.70
CA VAL A 61 1.06 -15.72 -12.64
C VAL A 61 1.70 -14.69 -11.72
N THR A 62 1.04 -13.56 -11.50
CA THR A 62 1.54 -12.49 -10.62
C THR A 62 0.46 -12.10 -9.63
N VAL A 63 0.78 -12.15 -8.34
CA VAL A 63 -0.09 -11.68 -7.27
C VAL A 63 0.30 -10.25 -6.91
N ALA A 64 -0.69 -9.35 -6.87
CA ALA A 64 -0.55 -8.01 -6.34
C ALA A 64 -1.11 -7.98 -4.92
N LEU A 65 -0.25 -7.88 -3.91
CA LEU A 65 -0.64 -7.66 -2.51
C LEU A 65 -0.73 -6.16 -2.25
N ARG A 66 -1.91 -5.68 -1.83
CA ARG A 66 -2.19 -4.23 -1.75
C ARG A 66 -2.68 -3.81 -0.37
N GLY A 67 -1.98 -2.84 0.23
CA GLY A 67 -2.32 -2.25 1.53
C GLY A 67 -3.35 -1.11 1.48
N HIS A 68 -3.96 -0.82 0.32
CA HIS A 68 -4.69 0.43 0.00
C HIS A 68 -5.72 0.89 1.03
N ALA A 69 -6.27 -0.01 1.85
CA ALA A 69 -7.14 0.33 2.99
C ALA A 69 -6.48 1.27 4.03
N LEU A 70 -5.15 1.40 4.04
CA LEU A 70 -4.42 2.32 4.91
C LEU A 70 -3.96 3.60 4.20
N ALA A 71 -4.27 3.78 2.91
CA ALA A 71 -3.88 4.98 2.19
C ALA A 71 -4.55 6.23 2.80
N LEU A 72 -3.81 7.34 2.82
CA LEU A 72 -4.31 8.66 3.20
C LEU A 72 -3.87 9.65 2.13
N THR A 73 -4.81 10.40 1.57
CA THR A 73 -4.53 11.48 0.62
C THR A 73 -5.41 12.67 0.95
N VAL A 74 -4.79 13.79 1.25
CA VAL A 74 -5.48 15.00 1.71
C VAL A 74 -4.91 16.22 0.97
N PRO A 75 -5.74 17.09 0.36
CA PRO A 75 -5.25 18.34 -0.21
C PRO A 75 -4.86 19.31 0.91
N LEU A 76 -3.61 19.77 0.91
CA LEU A 76 -3.12 20.80 1.84
C LEU A 76 -3.33 22.20 1.31
N ALA A 77 -3.12 22.40 0.01
CA ALA A 77 -3.36 23.67 -0.65
C ALA A 77 -3.86 23.44 -2.08
N ALA A 78 -5.09 23.87 -2.35
CA ALA A 78 -5.54 24.15 -3.70
C ALA A 78 -5.31 25.64 -3.99
N ARG A 79 -5.19 26.02 -5.27
CA ARG A 79 -4.89 27.39 -5.75
C ARG A 79 -5.42 28.50 -4.83
N GLY A 80 -4.54 29.40 -4.37
CA GLY A 80 -4.89 30.54 -3.50
C GLY A 80 -4.20 30.48 -2.13
N PRO A 81 -4.50 31.43 -1.21
CA PRO A 81 -3.82 31.57 0.08
C PRO A 81 -4.31 30.56 1.13
N LEU A 82 -4.65 29.33 0.73
CA LEU A 82 -5.10 28.30 1.66
C LEU A 82 -3.89 27.83 2.48
N ARG A 83 -3.92 28.14 3.78
CA ARG A 83 -2.88 27.78 4.74
C ARG A 83 -3.52 26.91 5.82
N PRO A 84 -3.22 25.60 5.85
CA PRO A 84 -3.65 24.76 6.96
C PRO A 84 -3.12 25.31 8.29
N SER A 85 -3.89 25.16 9.37
CA SER A 85 -3.39 25.46 10.71
C SER A 85 -2.33 24.43 11.11
N GLU A 86 -1.46 24.81 12.04
CA GLU A 86 -0.45 23.91 12.61
C GLU A 86 -1.11 22.71 13.30
N GLU A 87 -2.16 22.95 14.07
CA GLU A 87 -2.99 21.90 14.72
C GLU A 87 -3.54 20.87 13.72
N TYR A 88 -3.95 21.32 12.52
CA TYR A 88 -4.42 20.42 11.48
C TYR A 88 -3.29 19.56 10.89
N LEU A 89 -2.12 20.15 10.68
CA LEU A 89 -0.94 19.43 10.18
C LEU A 89 -0.46 18.39 11.21
N GLU A 90 -0.44 18.73 12.50
CA GLU A 90 -0.11 17.79 13.58
C GLU A 90 -1.09 16.60 13.60
N MET A 91 -2.38 16.87 13.51
CA MET A 91 -3.41 15.83 13.41
C MET A 91 -3.18 14.92 12.19
N LEU A 92 -2.88 15.49 11.02
CA LEU A 92 -2.60 14.70 9.81
C LEU A 92 -1.36 13.82 9.95
N VAL A 93 -0.30 14.35 10.56
CA VAL A 93 0.94 13.59 10.80
C VAL A 93 0.68 12.43 11.74
N ASN A 94 -0.06 12.64 12.83
CA ASN A 94 -0.43 11.56 13.76
C ASN A 94 -1.26 10.48 13.05
N GLU A 95 -2.27 10.89 12.28
CA GLU A 95 -3.14 9.98 11.54
C GLU A 95 -2.38 9.17 10.46
N ALA A 96 -1.32 9.76 9.88
CA ALA A 96 -0.43 9.10 8.94
C ALA A 96 0.52 8.10 9.62
N ASN A 97 1.08 8.46 10.78
CA ASN A 97 1.96 7.60 11.56
C ASN A 97 1.19 6.37 12.07
N ASP A 98 -0.04 6.54 12.56
CA ASP A 98 -0.91 5.43 12.96
C ASP A 98 -1.16 4.44 11.81
N ARG A 99 -1.32 4.95 10.57
CA ARG A 99 -1.45 4.09 9.38
C ARG A 99 -0.14 3.41 9.03
N PHE A 100 0.97 4.11 9.19
CA PHE A 100 2.31 3.58 8.95
C PHE A 100 2.61 2.40 9.87
N GLU A 101 2.35 2.52 11.18
CA GLU A 101 2.51 1.43 12.14
C GLU A 101 1.58 0.25 11.85
N LYS A 102 0.31 0.51 11.51
CA LYS A 102 -0.62 -0.56 11.08
C LYS A 102 -0.14 -1.26 9.81
N ASN A 103 0.45 -0.52 8.88
CA ASN A 103 1.01 -1.07 7.65
C ASN A 103 2.21 -1.97 7.96
N GLU A 104 3.11 -1.54 8.85
CA GLU A 104 4.25 -2.34 9.31
C GLU A 104 3.81 -3.66 9.97
N ASN A 105 2.85 -3.60 10.89
CA ASN A 105 2.30 -4.81 11.52
C ASN A 105 1.70 -5.79 10.50
N ARG A 106 0.99 -5.29 9.48
CA ARG A 106 0.47 -6.13 8.39
C ARG A 106 1.57 -6.76 7.55
N MET A 107 2.69 -6.05 7.32
CA MET A 107 3.85 -6.60 6.62
C MET A 107 4.52 -7.72 7.41
N LEU A 108 4.68 -7.55 8.73
CA LEU A 108 5.27 -8.57 9.61
C LEU A 108 4.41 -9.84 9.62
N ASN A 109 3.10 -9.70 9.83
CA ASN A 109 2.18 -10.85 9.77
C ASN A 109 2.17 -11.53 8.40
N LEU A 110 2.36 -10.78 7.31
CA LEU A 110 2.46 -11.34 5.97
C LEU A 110 3.75 -12.15 5.83
N TYR A 111 4.87 -11.58 6.27
CA TYR A 111 6.16 -12.25 6.26
C TYR A 111 6.11 -13.56 7.04
N GLU A 112 5.60 -13.53 8.27
CA GLU A 112 5.45 -14.73 9.12
C GLU A 112 4.53 -15.78 8.47
N GLY A 113 3.40 -15.35 7.90
CA GLY A 113 2.49 -16.25 7.19
C GLY A 113 3.14 -16.92 5.97
N ILE A 114 3.92 -16.16 5.21
CA ILE A 114 4.70 -16.67 4.08
C ILE A 114 5.77 -17.68 4.57
N GLU A 115 6.54 -17.33 5.58
CA GLU A 115 7.60 -18.18 6.13
C GLU A 115 7.04 -19.52 6.64
N ASN A 116 5.92 -19.47 7.38
CA ASN A 116 5.30 -20.64 7.99
C ASN A 116 4.57 -21.53 6.96
N GLU A 117 3.85 -20.95 6.00
CA GLU A 117 2.99 -21.73 5.09
C GLU A 117 3.68 -22.13 3.78
N LEU A 118 4.67 -21.35 3.31
CA LEU A 118 5.34 -21.61 2.02
C LEU A 118 6.75 -22.19 2.16
N PHE A 119 7.48 -21.87 3.24
CA PHE A 119 8.90 -22.22 3.34
C PHE A 119 9.20 -23.24 4.44
N THR A 120 8.44 -23.24 5.53
CA THR A 120 8.63 -24.18 6.64
C THR A 120 7.74 -25.42 6.43
N GLY A 121 8.35 -26.59 6.32
CA GLY A 121 7.85 -27.74 5.54
C GLY A 121 6.67 -28.56 6.07
N GLU A 122 5.79 -28.02 6.91
CA GLU A 122 4.64 -28.77 7.47
C GLU A 122 3.55 -29.07 6.41
N TYR A 123 3.51 -28.34 5.28
CA TYR A 123 2.46 -28.47 4.25
C TYR A 123 2.91 -28.98 2.88
N ARG A 124 4.12 -29.56 2.76
CA ARG A 124 4.57 -30.19 1.50
C ARG A 124 3.67 -31.35 1.05
N HIS A 125 2.87 -31.93 1.95
CA HIS A 125 1.95 -33.02 1.63
C HIS A 125 0.63 -32.56 0.96
N LEU A 126 0.32 -31.24 0.95
CA LEU A 126 -0.84 -30.69 0.23
C LEU A 126 -0.50 -30.23 -1.20
N LEU A 127 0.78 -30.29 -1.59
CA LEU A 127 1.26 -29.93 -2.93
C LEU A 127 1.22 -31.09 -3.95
N GLN A 128 0.62 -32.23 -3.60
CA GLN A 128 0.30 -33.24 -4.62
C GLN A 128 -0.95 -32.81 -5.38
N CYS A 129 -0.75 -32.06 -6.46
CA CYS A 129 -1.73 -32.02 -7.53
C CYS A 129 -2.00 -33.46 -7.99
N PRO A 130 -3.28 -33.90 -8.12
CA PRO A 130 -3.56 -35.15 -8.79
C PRO A 130 -3.04 -35.04 -10.22
N SER A 131 -2.15 -35.96 -10.60
CA SER A 131 -1.70 -36.16 -11.97
C SER A 131 -2.93 -36.26 -12.86
N LYS A 132 -2.99 -35.41 -13.89
CA LYS A 132 -3.98 -35.51 -14.96
C LYS A 132 -3.83 -36.90 -15.61
N THR A 133 -4.85 -37.74 -15.46
CA THR A 133 -5.12 -38.88 -16.34
C THR A 133 -5.96 -38.41 -17.51
#